data_AF-A0A2V8ABL5-F1
#
_entry.id   AF-A0A2V8ABL5-F1
#
_cell.length_a   1.000
_cell.length_b   1.000
_cell.length_c   1.000
_cell.angle_alpha   90.00
_cell.angle_beta   90.00
_cell.angle_gamma   90.00
#
_symmetry.space_group_name_H-M   'P 1'
#
loop_
_entity.id
_entity.type
_entity.pdbx_description
1 polymer ?
#
loop_
_entity_poly.entity_id
_entity_poly.type
_entity_poly.pdbx_seq_one_letter_code
_entity_poly.pdbx_strand_id
1 'polypeptide(L)'
;QVVIIGSILAVTASMTIGASAQAPAANDPLTALLAEVHALRVTMEQQAAVGPRMQLTLARLTIEEQRVSHLSTDLTSVRSQLAGQEAAVQRTSAEAADLDRQLQMETDPTRRREMEAGLRNAQLQIRQFAADQQQLQIRENEAAQALAAEQARWTDLNSRLDELERLLSPVR
;
A
#
# COMPACT_ATOMS: atom_id res chain seq x y z
N GLN A 1 67.04 42.50 -45.82
CA GLN A 1 67.28 43.77 -46.54
C GLN A 1 66.19 43.90 -47.60
N VAL A 2 65.28 44.88 -47.43
CA VAL A 2 65.03 46.03 -48.35
C VAL A 2 64.43 45.57 -49.69
N VAL A 3 63.11 45.49 -49.88
CA VAL A 3 62.10 46.55 -50.20
C VAL A 3 62.52 47.47 -51.35
N ILE A 4 61.69 47.55 -52.41
CA ILE A 4 61.14 48.77 -53.06
C ILE A 4 60.38 48.29 -54.33
N ILE A 5 59.04 48.19 -54.25
CA ILE A 5 58.03 49.17 -54.73
C ILE A 5 57.80 49.12 -56.24
N GLY A 6 56.58 48.76 -56.61
CA GLY A 6 56.03 48.89 -57.95
C GLY A 6 54.51 48.94 -57.88
N SER A 7 53.99 50.10 -57.51
CA SER A 7 52.58 50.45 -57.38
C SER A 7 51.87 50.44 -58.74
N ILE A 8 50.78 49.67 -58.91
CA ILE A 8 49.68 50.04 -59.80
C ILE A 8 48.36 49.80 -59.07
N LEU A 9 47.70 50.92 -58.79
CA LEU A 9 46.31 51.04 -58.37
C LEU A 9 45.44 50.83 -59.61
N ALA A 10 44.60 49.79 -59.63
CA ALA A 10 43.56 49.64 -60.63
C ALA A 10 42.19 49.57 -59.92
N VAL A 11 41.57 50.73 -59.80
CA VAL A 11 40.15 50.88 -59.45
C VAL A 11 39.36 50.81 -60.75
N THR A 12 38.56 49.76 -60.93
CA THR A 12 37.45 49.74 -61.90
C THR A 12 36.28 48.91 -61.37
N ALA A 13 35.28 49.66 -60.88
CA ALA A 13 33.83 49.49 -60.97
C ALA A 13 33.18 48.08 -61.10
N SER A 14 32.45 47.73 -60.04
CA SER A 14 31.03 47.34 -60.03
C SER A 14 30.51 46.29 -61.02
N MET A 15 30.40 45.03 -60.55
CA MET A 15 29.29 44.14 -60.90
C MET A 15 28.92 43.26 -59.70
N THR A 16 27.75 43.51 -59.12
CA THR A 16 27.09 42.69 -58.10
C THR A 16 26.51 41.42 -58.74
N ILE A 17 27.02 40.24 -58.40
CA ILE A 17 26.35 38.96 -58.69
C ILE A 17 26.46 38.03 -57.49
N GLY A 18 25.34 37.92 -56.77
CA GLY A 18 24.82 36.67 -56.21
C GLY A 18 25.57 36.02 -55.05
N ALA A 19 25.37 36.53 -53.83
CA ALA A 19 25.42 35.68 -52.65
C ALA A 19 24.19 34.74 -52.70
N SER A 20 24.36 33.48 -53.10
CA SER A 20 23.38 32.44 -52.79
C SER A 20 23.53 32.08 -51.33
N ALA A 21 22.94 32.90 -50.45
CA ALA A 21 22.46 32.41 -49.18
C ALA A 21 21.46 31.29 -49.52
N GLN A 22 21.82 30.03 -49.28
CA GLN A 22 20.83 28.98 -49.11
C GLN A 22 19.91 29.46 -47.97
N ALA A 23 18.75 30.00 -48.35
CA ALA A 23 17.67 30.21 -47.42
C ALA A 23 17.35 28.86 -46.77
N PRO A 24 17.14 28.79 -45.44
CA PRO A 24 16.57 27.59 -44.85
C PRO A 24 15.28 27.30 -45.61
N ALA A 25 15.08 26.04 -46.02
CA ALA A 25 13.86 25.61 -46.67
C ALA A 25 12.67 26.18 -45.87
N ALA A 26 11.87 27.03 -46.50
CA ALA A 26 10.67 27.56 -45.89
C ALA A 26 9.81 26.34 -45.53
N ASN A 27 9.75 26.00 -44.24
CA ASN A 27 8.82 24.99 -43.77
C ASN A 27 7.43 25.41 -44.28
N ASP A 28 6.84 24.57 -45.14
CA ASP A 28 5.50 24.81 -45.65
C ASP A 28 4.57 24.99 -44.45
N PRO A 29 3.93 26.16 -44.29
CA PRO A 29 3.12 26.48 -43.10
C PRO A 29 2.00 25.46 -42.87
N LEU A 30 1.50 24.80 -43.93
CA LEU A 30 0.55 23.69 -43.80
C LEU A 30 1.14 22.46 -43.11
N THR A 31 2.42 22.15 -43.39
CA THR A 31 3.13 21.02 -42.77
C THR A 31 3.43 21.32 -41.30
N ALA A 32 3.76 22.57 -40.96
CA ALA A 32 3.96 23.01 -39.58
C ALA A 32 2.65 22.91 -38.75
N LEU A 33 1.52 23.37 -39.31
CA LEU A 33 0.22 23.29 -38.64
C LEU A 33 -0.26 21.84 -38.44
N LEU A 34 -0.04 20.95 -39.43
CA LEU A 34 -0.36 19.53 -39.28
C LEU A 34 0.46 18.86 -38.18
N ALA A 35 1.73 19.24 -38.01
CA ALA A 35 2.57 18.75 -36.92
C ALA A 35 2.07 19.24 -35.55
N GLU A 36 1.64 20.50 -35.45
CA GLU A 36 1.06 21.05 -34.21
C GLU A 36 -0.28 20.39 -33.86
N VAL A 37 -1.18 20.15 -34.82
CA VAL A 37 -2.45 19.45 -34.57
C VAL A 37 -2.22 18.00 -34.18
N HIS A 38 -1.24 17.33 -34.78
CA HIS A 38 -0.87 15.98 -34.39
C HIS A 38 -0.32 15.94 -32.95
N ALA A 39 0.57 16.88 -32.60
CA ALA A 39 1.07 17.02 -31.23
C ALA A 39 -0.06 17.32 -30.23
N LEU A 40 -1.01 18.18 -30.60
CA LEU A 40 -2.19 18.48 -29.78
C LEU A 40 -3.08 17.25 -29.58
N ARG A 41 -3.36 16.49 -30.65
CA ARG A 41 -4.13 15.24 -30.56
C ARG A 41 -3.46 14.25 -29.61
N VAL A 42 -2.15 14.03 -29.76
CA VAL A 42 -1.39 13.13 -28.89
C VAL A 42 -1.46 13.61 -27.44
N THR A 43 -1.33 14.92 -27.20
CA THR A 43 -1.43 15.51 -25.86
C THR A 43 -2.84 15.36 -25.28
N MET A 44 -3.89 15.56 -26.09
CA MET A 44 -5.29 15.38 -25.68
C MET A 44 -5.61 13.92 -25.37
N GLU A 45 -5.12 12.98 -26.19
CA GLU A 45 -5.27 11.53 -25.95
C GLU A 45 -4.58 11.11 -24.65
N GLN A 46 -3.38 11.65 -24.38
CA GLN A 46 -2.67 11.43 -23.13
C GLN A 46 -3.43 12.00 -21.92
N GLN A 47 -3.96 13.21 -22.01
CA GLN A 47 -4.73 13.84 -20.94
C GLN A 47 -6.10 13.17 -20.72
N ALA A 48 -6.77 12.71 -21.78
CA ALA A 48 -8.04 12.01 -21.70
C ALA A 48 -7.92 10.68 -20.93
N ALA A 49 -6.75 10.05 -20.93
CA ALA A 49 -6.49 8.82 -20.18
C ALA A 49 -6.26 9.05 -18.67
N VAL A 50 -5.91 10.27 -18.24
CA VAL A 50 -5.58 10.57 -16.83
C VAL A 50 -6.81 10.49 -15.93
N GLY A 51 -7.94 11.08 -16.35
CA GLY A 51 -9.18 11.11 -15.56
C GLY A 51 -9.70 9.71 -15.18
N PRO A 52 -9.95 8.81 -16.15
CA PRO A 52 -10.40 7.44 -15.88
C PRO A 52 -9.41 6.63 -15.03
N ARG A 53 -8.10 6.83 -15.23
CA ARG A 53 -7.07 6.16 -14.41
C ARG A 53 -7.10 6.63 -12.96
N MET A 54 -7.27 7.92 -12.72
CA MET A 54 -7.45 8.48 -11.37
C MET A 54 -8.69 7.92 -10.68
N GLN A 55 -9.83 7.89 -11.38
CA GLN A 55 -11.08 7.33 -10.84
C GLN A 55 -10.92 5.85 -10.45
N LEU A 56 -10.23 5.06 -11.28
CA LEU A 56 -9.93 3.66 -10.97
C LEU A 56 -9.03 3.53 -9.73
N THR A 57 -8.00 4.37 -9.60
CA THR A 57 -7.10 4.34 -8.44
C THR A 57 -7.84 4.72 -7.16
N LEU A 58 -8.69 5.75 -7.19
CA LEU A 58 -9.52 6.13 -6.05
C LEU A 58 -10.51 5.03 -5.66
N ALA A 59 -11.16 4.38 -6.64
CA ALA A 59 -12.04 3.26 -6.36
C ALA A 59 -11.29 2.09 -5.68
N ARG A 60 -10.08 1.78 -6.14
CA ARG A 60 -9.21 0.77 -5.51
C ARG A 60 -8.80 1.18 -4.10
N LEU A 61 -8.46 2.45 -3.89
CA LEU A 61 -8.11 3.00 -2.57
C LEU A 61 -9.26 2.80 -1.57
N THR A 62 -10.50 3.15 -1.96
CA THR A 62 -11.67 2.95 -1.09
C THR A 62 -11.88 1.48 -0.73
N ILE A 63 -11.67 0.55 -1.67
CA ILE A 63 -11.79 -0.89 -1.40
C ILE A 63 -10.71 -1.36 -0.40
N GLU A 64 -9.47 -0.92 -0.55
CA GLU A 64 -8.40 -1.32 0.37
C GLU A 64 -8.58 -0.71 1.76
N GLU A 65 -9.06 0.53 1.87
CA GLU A 65 -9.38 1.14 3.16
C GLU A 65 -10.49 0.36 3.91
N GLN A 66 -11.53 -0.05 3.18
CA GLN A 66 -12.58 -0.92 3.72
C GLN A 66 -12.01 -2.27 4.20
N ARG A 67 -11.08 -2.85 3.43
CA ARG A 67 -10.45 -4.13 3.77
C ARG A 67 -9.55 -4.03 5.00
N VAL A 68 -8.75 -2.97 5.12
CA VAL A 68 -7.94 -2.70 6.32
C VAL A 68 -8.83 -2.52 7.55
N SER A 69 -9.90 -1.75 7.43
CA SER A 69 -10.87 -1.54 8.52
C SER A 69 -11.52 -2.85 8.98
N HIS A 70 -11.92 -3.69 8.04
CA HIS A 70 -12.46 -5.02 8.33
C HIS A 70 -11.43 -5.90 9.05
N LEU A 71 -10.21 -6.02 8.53
CA LEU A 71 -9.17 -6.85 9.13
C LEU A 71 -8.77 -6.36 10.54
N SER A 72 -8.75 -5.05 10.75
CA SER A 72 -8.51 -4.45 12.07
C SER A 72 -9.62 -4.80 13.07
N THR A 73 -10.88 -4.77 12.62
CA THR A 73 -12.04 -5.14 13.44
C THR A 73 -12.00 -6.62 13.80
N ASP A 74 -11.69 -7.49 12.83
CA ASP A 74 -11.54 -8.93 13.05
C ASP A 74 -10.44 -9.24 14.05
N LEU A 75 -9.26 -8.64 13.88
CA LEU A 75 -8.13 -8.82 14.79
C LEU A 75 -8.49 -8.39 16.22
N THR A 76 -9.18 -7.26 16.36
CA THR A 76 -9.66 -6.77 17.67
C THR A 76 -10.68 -7.73 18.29
N SER A 77 -11.59 -8.27 17.48
CA SER A 77 -12.59 -9.26 17.92
C SER A 77 -11.93 -10.54 18.42
N VAL A 78 -10.97 -11.10 17.66
CA VAL A 78 -10.26 -12.33 18.05
C VAL A 78 -9.44 -12.11 19.32
N ARG A 79 -8.77 -10.96 19.47
CA ARG A 79 -8.05 -10.61 20.71
C ARG A 79 -8.97 -10.50 21.92
N SER A 80 -10.15 -9.91 21.75
CA SER A 80 -11.17 -9.85 22.80
C SER A 80 -11.65 -11.26 23.20
N GLN A 81 -11.87 -12.14 22.23
CA GLN A 81 -12.23 -13.54 22.47
C GLN A 81 -11.12 -14.28 23.23
N LEU A 82 -9.85 -14.09 22.86
CA LEU A 82 -8.71 -14.66 23.57
C LEU A 82 -8.65 -14.20 25.03
N ALA A 83 -8.79 -12.89 25.28
CA ALA A 83 -8.79 -12.36 26.63
C ALA A 83 -9.96 -12.91 27.48
N GLY A 84 -11.14 -13.05 26.88
CA GLY A 84 -12.29 -13.68 27.52
C GLY A 84 -12.07 -15.15 27.86
N GLN A 85 -11.45 -15.90 26.95
CA GLN A 85 -11.10 -17.32 27.13
C GLN A 85 -10.06 -17.48 28.24
N GLU A 86 -9.02 -16.65 28.26
CA GLU A 86 -7.99 -16.67 29.29
C GLU A 86 -8.57 -16.37 30.67
N ALA A 87 -9.47 -15.38 30.77
CA ALA A 87 -10.20 -15.09 32.00
C ALA A 87 -11.14 -16.23 32.44
N ALA A 88 -11.69 -17.00 31.51
CA ALA A 88 -12.48 -18.19 31.83
C ALA A 88 -11.59 -19.31 32.39
N VAL A 89 -10.45 -19.58 31.75
CA VAL A 89 -9.45 -20.56 32.23
C VAL A 89 -8.98 -20.22 33.64
N GLN A 90 -8.62 -18.96 33.90
CA GLN A 90 -8.16 -18.53 35.22
C GLN A 90 -9.22 -18.74 36.30
N ARG A 91 -10.49 -18.42 36.01
CA ARG A 91 -11.60 -18.63 36.96
C ARG A 91 -11.83 -20.11 37.24
N THR A 92 -11.97 -20.95 36.22
CA THR A 92 -12.18 -22.39 36.39
C THR A 92 -10.98 -23.06 37.08
N SER A 93 -9.76 -22.59 36.80
CA SER A 93 -8.56 -23.04 37.50
C SER A 93 -8.59 -22.71 39.00
N ALA A 94 -9.03 -21.50 39.36
CA ALA A 94 -9.14 -21.09 40.76
C ALA A 94 -10.20 -21.93 41.49
N GLU A 95 -11.38 -22.11 40.87
CA GLU A 95 -12.46 -22.95 41.39
C GLU A 95 -12.00 -24.41 41.59
N ALA A 96 -11.26 -24.97 40.62
CA ALA A 96 -10.70 -26.31 40.73
C ALA A 96 -9.70 -26.42 41.90
N ALA A 97 -8.86 -25.41 42.11
CA ALA A 97 -7.90 -25.38 43.21
C ALA A 97 -8.56 -25.19 44.59
N ASP A 98 -9.68 -24.45 44.66
CA ASP A 98 -10.51 -24.37 45.87
C ASP A 98 -11.18 -25.71 46.18
N LEU A 99 -11.77 -26.37 45.17
CA LEU A 99 -12.36 -27.70 45.30
C LEU A 99 -11.35 -28.74 45.75
N ASP A 100 -10.14 -28.73 45.19
CA ASP A 100 -9.06 -29.65 45.59
C ASP A 100 -8.67 -29.47 47.06
N ARG A 101 -8.54 -28.22 47.51
CA ARG A 101 -8.26 -27.92 48.93
C ARG A 101 -9.37 -28.41 49.86
N GLN A 102 -10.63 -28.22 49.49
CA GLN A 102 -11.75 -28.73 50.28
C GLN A 102 -11.78 -30.26 50.30
N LEU A 103 -11.48 -30.91 49.16
CA LEU A 103 -11.46 -32.36 49.03
C LEU A 103 -10.44 -33.00 49.99
N GLN A 104 -9.28 -32.35 50.18
CA GLN A 104 -8.24 -32.81 51.12
C GLN A 104 -8.71 -32.80 52.59
N MET A 105 -9.70 -31.97 52.94
CA MET A 105 -10.24 -31.87 54.29
C MET A 105 -11.56 -32.64 54.47
N GLU A 106 -12.15 -33.16 53.40
CA GLU A 106 -13.43 -33.86 53.43
C GLU A 106 -13.26 -35.33 53.86
N THR A 107 -14.01 -35.72 54.88
CA THR A 107 -13.98 -37.07 55.46
C THR A 107 -15.17 -37.91 55.01
N ASP A 108 -16.28 -37.28 54.63
CA ASP A 108 -17.47 -37.98 54.14
C ASP A 108 -17.17 -38.63 52.77
N PRO A 109 -17.28 -39.96 52.65
CA PRO A 109 -16.97 -40.66 51.40
C PRO A 109 -17.92 -40.31 50.25
N THR A 110 -19.17 -39.91 50.52
CA THR A 110 -20.11 -39.53 49.46
C THR A 110 -19.75 -38.16 48.90
N ARG A 111 -19.53 -37.17 49.79
CA ARG A 111 -19.13 -35.82 49.38
C ARG A 111 -17.78 -35.78 48.68
N ARG A 112 -16.79 -36.56 49.14
CA ARG A 112 -15.51 -36.70 48.41
C ARG A 112 -15.71 -37.16 46.97
N ARG A 113 -16.55 -38.17 46.72
CA ARG A 113 -16.79 -38.67 45.35
C ARG A 113 -17.44 -37.61 44.46
N GLU A 114 -18.36 -36.82 45.01
CA GLU A 114 -18.99 -35.71 44.30
C GLU A 114 -17.98 -34.62 43.94
N MET A 115 -17.12 -34.24 44.89
CA MET A 115 -16.06 -33.26 44.69
C MET A 115 -14.99 -33.74 43.70
N GLU A 116 -14.59 -35.01 43.76
CA GLU A 116 -13.70 -35.64 42.77
C GLU A 116 -14.32 -35.61 41.36
N ALA A 117 -15.63 -35.84 41.24
CA ALA A 117 -16.33 -35.72 39.97
C ALA A 117 -16.34 -34.27 39.47
N GLY A 118 -16.59 -33.30 40.35
CA GLY A 118 -16.51 -31.88 40.05
C GLY A 118 -15.11 -31.46 39.56
N LEU A 119 -14.06 -31.92 40.24
CA LEU A 119 -12.67 -31.65 39.87
C LEU A 119 -12.31 -32.25 38.50
N ARG A 120 -12.75 -33.48 38.22
CA ARG A 120 -12.59 -34.10 36.89
C ARG A 120 -13.29 -33.29 35.80
N ASN A 121 -14.50 -32.78 36.07
CA ASN A 121 -15.24 -31.94 35.13
C ASN A 121 -14.54 -30.60 34.88
N ALA A 122 -14.04 -29.94 35.93
CA ALA A 122 -13.29 -28.69 35.80
C ALA A 122 -12.00 -28.91 34.98
N GLN A 123 -11.27 -30.00 35.22
CA GLN A 123 -10.08 -30.35 34.43
C GLN A 123 -10.39 -30.65 32.97
N LEU A 124 -11.55 -31.23 32.66
CA LEU A 124 -12.00 -31.42 31.27
C LEU A 124 -12.31 -30.08 30.61
N GLN A 125 -13.02 -29.18 31.30
CA GLN A 125 -13.32 -27.84 30.81
C GLN A 125 -12.05 -27.02 30.54
N ILE A 126 -11.07 -27.04 31.46
CA ILE A 126 -9.79 -26.35 31.28
C ILE A 126 -9.04 -26.87 30.03
N ARG A 127 -9.05 -28.19 29.81
CA ARG A 127 -8.44 -28.79 28.61
C ARG A 127 -9.17 -28.36 27.33
N GLN A 128 -10.49 -28.26 27.36
CA GLN A 128 -11.27 -27.77 26.24
C GLN A 128 -10.97 -26.30 25.94
N PHE A 129 -10.94 -25.45 26.96
CA PHE A 129 -10.57 -24.05 26.79
C PHE A 129 -9.16 -23.87 26.23
N ALA A 130 -8.20 -24.71 26.63
CA ALA A 130 -6.84 -24.67 26.08
C ALA A 130 -6.81 -25.00 24.58
N ALA A 131 -7.60 -25.98 24.13
CA ALA A 131 -7.71 -26.32 22.72
C ALA A 131 -8.34 -25.17 21.91
N ASP A 132 -9.43 -24.59 22.43
CA ASP A 132 -10.10 -23.44 21.81
C ASP A 132 -9.17 -22.20 21.75
N GLN A 133 -8.38 -21.97 22.82
CA GLN A 133 -7.40 -20.88 22.88
C GLN A 133 -6.32 -21.06 21.80
N GLN A 134 -5.81 -22.27 21.60
CA GLN A 134 -4.86 -22.55 20.52
C GLN A 134 -5.46 -22.20 19.15
N GLN A 135 -6.73 -22.55 18.91
CA GLN A 135 -7.41 -22.21 17.67
C GLN A 135 -7.58 -20.68 17.50
N LEU A 136 -7.92 -19.97 18.57
CA LEU A 136 -8.02 -18.51 18.55
C LEU A 136 -6.66 -17.82 18.31
N GLN A 137 -5.56 -18.36 18.88
CA GLN A 137 -4.21 -17.85 18.63
C GLN A 137 -3.77 -18.02 17.16
N ILE A 138 -4.15 -19.14 16.54
CA ILE A 138 -3.90 -19.34 15.09
C ILE A 138 -4.65 -18.27 14.30
N ARG A 139 -5.94 -18.06 14.58
CA ARG A 139 -6.75 -17.02 13.92
C ARG A 139 -6.22 -15.61 14.15
N GLU A 140 -5.72 -15.32 15.35
CA GLU A 140 -5.11 -14.03 15.66
C GLU A 140 -3.89 -13.78 14.79
N ASN A 141 -3.00 -14.78 14.69
CA ASN A 141 -1.81 -14.69 13.85
C ASN A 141 -2.15 -14.53 12.37
N GLU A 142 -3.14 -15.28 11.86
CA GLU A 142 -3.62 -15.15 10.49
C GLU A 142 -4.18 -13.74 10.21
N ALA A 143 -5.05 -13.22 11.10
CA ALA A 143 -5.60 -11.88 10.97
C ALA A 143 -4.52 -10.80 11.06
N ALA A 144 -3.55 -10.95 11.96
CA ALA A 144 -2.43 -10.02 12.10
C ALA A 144 -1.52 -10.01 10.86
N GLN A 145 -1.22 -11.18 10.29
CA GLN A 145 -0.45 -11.29 9.05
C GLN A 145 -1.20 -10.69 7.86
N ALA A 146 -2.50 -10.94 7.75
CA ALA A 146 -3.33 -10.36 6.69
C ALA A 146 -3.37 -8.83 6.78
N LEU A 147 -3.53 -8.29 7.99
CA LEU A 147 -3.52 -6.84 8.21
C LEU A 147 -2.16 -6.22 7.87
N ALA A 148 -1.06 -6.84 8.31
CA ALA A 148 0.29 -6.35 8.00
C ALA A 148 0.59 -6.37 6.50
N ALA A 149 0.16 -7.42 5.79
CA ALA A 149 0.28 -7.51 4.35
C ALA A 149 -0.51 -6.39 3.64
N GLU A 150 -1.70 -6.05 4.14
CA GLU A 150 -2.51 -4.99 3.56
C GLU A 150 -1.95 -3.60 3.83
N GLN A 151 -1.44 -3.35 5.04
CA GLN A 151 -0.75 -2.10 5.37
C GLN A 151 0.49 -1.87 4.50
N ALA A 152 1.24 -2.94 4.18
CA ALA A 152 2.37 -2.85 3.28
C ALA A 152 1.93 -2.47 1.84
N ARG A 153 0.85 -3.08 1.34
CA ARG A 153 0.26 -2.74 0.03
C ARG A 153 -0.26 -1.31 -0.01
N TRP A 154 -0.92 -0.86 1.06
CA TRP A 154 -1.39 0.51 1.20
C TRP A 154 -0.24 1.51 1.13
N THR A 155 0.87 1.21 1.81
CA THR A 155 2.07 2.06 1.81
C THR A 155 2.68 2.15 0.40
N ASP A 156 2.78 1.04 -0.33
CA ASP A 156 3.23 1.02 -1.73
C ASP A 156 2.27 1.83 -2.62
N LEU A 157 0.97 1.63 -2.49
CA LEU A 157 -0.04 2.37 -3.26
C LEU A 157 0.06 3.89 -3.01
N ASN A 158 0.22 4.31 -1.75
CA ASN A 158 0.39 5.71 -1.40
C ASN A 158 1.64 6.30 -2.05
N SER A 159 2.77 5.58 -2.00
CA SER A 159 4.02 6.04 -2.65
C SER A 159 3.87 6.22 -4.17
N ARG A 160 3.08 5.36 -4.82
CA ARG A 160 2.78 5.47 -6.25
C ARG A 160 1.85 6.64 -6.55
N LEU A 161 0.90 6.92 -5.67
CA LEU A 161 0.03 8.09 -5.76
C LEU A 161 0.83 9.39 -5.62
N ASP A 162 1.73 9.46 -4.64
CA ASP A 162 2.62 10.62 -4.45
C ASP A 162 3.51 10.85 -5.68
N GLU A 163 4.03 9.78 -6.29
CA GLU A 163 4.81 9.87 -7.53
C GLU A 163 3.95 10.34 -8.72
N LEU A 164 2.71 9.86 -8.83
CA LEU A 164 1.77 10.33 -9.85
C LEU A 164 1.44 11.81 -9.66
N GLU A 165 1.22 12.27 -8.43
CA GLU A 165 0.98 13.68 -8.12
C GLU A 165 2.20 14.54 -8.50
N ARG A 166 3.41 14.05 -8.23
CA ARG A 166 4.66 14.72 -8.64
C ARG A 166 4.78 14.82 -10.17
N LEU A 167 4.45 13.76 -10.90
CA LEU A 167 4.51 13.73 -12.36
C LEU A 167 3.43 14.59 -13.03
N LEU A 168 2.27 14.74 -12.38
CA LEU A 168 1.16 15.55 -12.88
C LEU A 168 1.24 17.02 -12.45
N SER A 169 2.12 17.35 -11.51
CA SER A 169 2.34 18.73 -11.07
C SER A 169 2.85 19.59 -12.23
N PRO A 170 2.23 20.76 -12.49
CA PRO A 170 2.62 21.60 -13.62
C PRO A 170 4.07 22.08 -13.44
N VAL A 171 4.90 21.86 -14.45
CA VAL A 171 6.23 22.49 -14.55
C VAL A 171 5.98 24.00 -14.65
N ARG A 172 6.40 24.77 -13.64
CA ARG A 172 6.41 26.24 -13.69
C ARG A 172 7.54 26.75 -14.56
#